data_AF-A8Y477-F1
#
_entry.id   AF-A8Y477-F1
#
_cell.length_a   1.000
_cell.length_b   1.000
_cell.length_c   1.000
_cell.angle_alpha   90.00
_cell.angle_beta   90.00
_cell.angle_gamma   90.00
#
_symmetry.space_group_name_H-M   'P 1'
#
loop_
_entity.id
_entity.type
_entity.pdbx_description
1 polymer ?
#
loop_
_entity_poly.entity_id
_entity_poly.type
_entity_poly.pdbx_seq_one_letter_code
_entity_poly.pdbx_strand_id
1 'polypeptide(L)'
;MSLYLGNEYQITLVALNRFCALFFPRHYSKIFALRPTLIVIILFYVYRLAVVIYMTAVAVARGCFYSFSTTSLSWQYPPDPACLFEDNIMIIVLTTFVGTTCLNMVTFVHILNFYRSMDMHDRTTQKRIRKNAMLFFQTVLQDSLYIIDLSFTFKLSALSSHRMWSSISGTLVWESLHMLDGFIMLVFNDRFSFICAREDSVESTASVAPRRVPIHHLGSFG
;
A
#
# COMPACT_ATOMS: atom_id res chain seq x y z
N MET A 1 -13.51 -11.42 6.59
CA MET A 1 -13.76 -11.53 5.13
C MET A 1 -14.21 -10.21 4.48
N SER A 2 -15.21 -9.50 5.04
CA SER A 2 -15.76 -8.26 4.44
C SER A 2 -14.81 -7.04 4.47
N LEU A 3 -13.95 -6.93 5.48
CA LEU A 3 -12.92 -5.89 5.56
C LEU A 3 -11.81 -6.08 4.52
N TYR A 4 -11.44 -7.34 4.25
CA TYR A 4 -10.44 -7.71 3.25
C TYR A 4 -10.81 -7.15 1.87
N LEU A 5 -12.06 -7.42 1.43
CA LEU A 5 -12.63 -6.84 0.21
C LEU A 5 -12.55 -5.30 0.19
N GLY A 6 -12.80 -4.63 1.32
CA GLY A 6 -12.70 -3.18 1.39
C GLY A 6 -11.30 -2.67 1.03
N ASN A 7 -10.27 -3.33 1.58
CA ASN A 7 -8.87 -3.03 1.28
C ASN A 7 -8.54 -3.33 -0.20
N GLU A 8 -8.97 -4.50 -0.73
CA GLU A 8 -8.80 -4.85 -2.15
C GLU A 8 -9.31 -3.78 -3.11
N TYR A 9 -10.51 -3.26 -2.84
CA TYR A 9 -11.09 -2.24 -3.68
C TYR A 9 -10.28 -0.94 -3.63
N GLN A 10 -9.68 -0.58 -2.49
CA GLN A 10 -8.80 0.59 -2.41
C GLN A 10 -7.54 0.41 -3.25
N ILE A 11 -6.91 -0.76 -3.18
CA ILE A 11 -5.73 -1.09 -3.99
C ILE A 11 -6.09 -0.97 -5.48
N THR A 12 -7.24 -1.53 -5.88
CA THR A 12 -7.76 -1.45 -7.25
C THR A 12 -8.01 0.01 -7.69
N LEU A 13 -8.64 0.82 -6.82
CA LEU A 13 -8.92 2.23 -7.10
C LEU A 13 -7.63 3.06 -7.24
N VAL A 14 -6.61 2.77 -6.43
CA VAL A 14 -5.30 3.42 -6.54
C VAL A 14 -4.61 3.04 -7.85
N ALA A 15 -4.64 1.77 -8.26
CA ALA A 15 -4.10 1.31 -9.53
C ALA A 15 -4.80 2.00 -10.72
N LEU A 16 -6.14 2.05 -10.70
CA LEU A 16 -6.94 2.76 -11.71
C LEU A 16 -6.62 4.25 -11.77
N ASN A 17 -6.49 4.90 -10.62
CA ASN A 17 -6.12 6.31 -10.55
C ASN A 17 -4.76 6.57 -11.21
N ARG A 18 -3.75 5.71 -10.93
CA ARG A 18 -2.41 5.81 -11.54
C ARG A 18 -2.46 5.58 -13.06
N PHE A 19 -3.19 4.56 -13.50
CA PHE A 19 -3.40 4.27 -14.92
C PHE A 19 -4.02 5.49 -15.64
N CYS A 20 -5.12 6.01 -15.11
CA CYS A 20 -5.81 7.17 -15.69
C CYS A 20 -4.93 8.43 -15.72
N ALA A 21 -4.11 8.66 -14.70
CA ALA A 21 -3.19 9.80 -14.64
C ALA A 21 -2.13 9.75 -15.77
N LEU A 22 -1.66 8.55 -16.11
CA LEU A 22 -0.59 8.34 -17.09
C LEU A 22 -1.10 8.25 -18.53
N PHE A 23 -2.23 7.59 -18.77
CA PHE A 23 -2.79 7.43 -20.11
C PHE A 23 -3.70 8.59 -20.54
N PHE A 24 -4.39 9.25 -19.61
CA PHE A 24 -5.39 10.29 -19.91
C PHE A 24 -5.17 11.62 -19.14
N PRO A 25 -3.97 12.23 -19.21
CA PRO A 25 -3.63 13.40 -18.38
C PRO A 25 -4.56 14.61 -18.61
N ARG A 26 -5.14 14.77 -19.81
CA ARG A 26 -6.07 15.87 -20.12
C ARG A 26 -7.44 15.73 -19.46
N HIS A 27 -7.93 14.49 -19.28
CA HIS A 27 -9.24 14.22 -18.67
C HIS A 27 -9.13 13.91 -17.17
N TYR A 28 -7.95 13.48 -16.72
CA TYR A 28 -7.65 13.15 -15.33
C TYR A 28 -8.00 14.28 -14.35
N SER A 29 -7.63 15.53 -14.68
CA SER A 29 -7.88 16.69 -13.82
C SER A 29 -9.36 17.02 -13.59
N LYS A 30 -10.26 16.53 -14.47
CA LYS A 30 -11.71 16.69 -14.32
C LYS A 30 -12.37 15.51 -13.60
N ILE A 31 -11.92 14.28 -13.89
CA ILE A 31 -12.54 13.06 -13.37
C ILE A 31 -12.01 12.72 -11.96
N PHE A 32 -10.71 12.82 -11.72
CA PHE A 32 -10.03 12.47 -10.47
C PHE A 32 -9.65 13.70 -9.64
N ALA A 33 -10.43 14.78 -9.75
CA ALA A 33 -10.26 15.95 -8.89
C ALA A 33 -10.55 15.59 -7.41
N LEU A 34 -9.97 16.35 -6.47
CA LEU A 34 -10.07 16.05 -5.03
C LEU A 34 -11.52 15.89 -4.54
N ARG A 35 -12.43 16.76 -5.00
CA ARG A 35 -13.84 16.75 -4.59
C ARG A 35 -14.59 15.48 -5.06
N PRO A 36 -14.64 15.13 -6.36
CA PRO A 36 -15.32 13.91 -6.80
C PRO A 36 -14.69 12.64 -6.22
N THR A 37 -13.36 12.55 -6.16
CA THR A 37 -12.67 11.39 -5.57
C THR A 37 -13.07 11.18 -4.10
N LEU A 38 -13.12 12.27 -3.31
CA LEU A 38 -13.51 12.20 -1.91
C LEU A 38 -14.98 11.78 -1.73
N ILE A 39 -15.88 12.28 -2.58
CA ILE A 39 -17.30 11.87 -2.58
C ILE A 39 -17.44 10.37 -2.88
N VAL A 40 -16.77 9.88 -3.93
CA VAL A 40 -16.81 8.46 -4.31
C VAL A 40 -16.29 7.57 -3.19
N ILE A 41 -15.16 7.95 -2.58
CA ILE A 41 -14.57 7.19 -1.46
C ILE A 41 -15.53 7.16 -0.26
N ILE A 42 -16.12 8.30 0.13
CA ILE A 42 -17.07 8.35 1.25
C ILE A 42 -18.29 7.48 0.98
N LEU A 43 -18.92 7.63 -0.19
CA LEU A 43 -20.10 6.83 -0.55
C LEU A 43 -19.78 5.34 -0.54
N PHE A 44 -18.61 4.96 -1.06
CA PHE A 44 -18.15 3.59 -1.05
C PHE A 44 -17.99 3.07 0.38
N TYR A 45 -17.31 3.79 1.26
CA TYR A 45 -17.14 3.38 2.66
C TYR A 45 -18.46 3.29 3.42
N VAL A 46 -19.39 4.23 3.21
CA VAL A 46 -20.72 4.18 3.82
C VAL A 46 -21.47 2.94 3.37
N TYR A 47 -21.46 2.62 2.07
CA TYR A 47 -22.07 1.40 1.56
C TYR A 47 -21.44 0.14 2.19
N ARG A 48 -20.10 0.06 2.25
CA ARG A 48 -19.40 -1.07 2.88
C ARG A 48 -19.73 -1.20 4.35
N LEU A 49 -19.78 -0.09 5.08
CA LEU A 49 -20.15 -0.07 6.49
C LEU A 49 -21.57 -0.60 6.68
N ALA A 50 -22.53 -0.17 5.86
CA ALA A 50 -23.90 -0.65 5.90
C ALA A 50 -23.99 -2.17 5.64
N VAL A 51 -23.26 -2.68 4.64
CA VAL A 51 -23.20 -4.13 4.35
C VAL A 51 -22.60 -4.90 5.52
N VAL A 52 -21.50 -4.43 6.12
CA VAL A 52 -20.88 -5.08 7.29
C VAL A 52 -21.83 -5.11 8.48
N ILE A 53 -22.52 -4.00 8.76
CA ILE A 53 -23.50 -3.92 9.85
C ILE A 53 -24.66 -4.90 9.60
N TYR A 54 -25.19 -4.94 8.38
CA TYR A 54 -26.27 -5.86 8.01
C TYR A 54 -25.85 -7.32 8.21
N MET A 55 -24.69 -7.71 7.66
CA MET A 55 -24.17 -9.08 7.79
C MET A 55 -23.93 -9.45 9.26
N THR A 56 -23.42 -8.51 10.05
CA THR A 56 -23.21 -8.71 11.49
C THR A 56 -24.54 -8.88 12.22
N ALA A 57 -25.54 -8.04 11.94
CA ALA A 57 -26.87 -8.14 12.55
C ALA A 57 -27.55 -9.48 12.22
N VAL A 58 -27.47 -9.93 10.96
CA VAL A 58 -27.98 -11.24 10.54
C VAL A 58 -27.25 -12.38 11.25
N ALA A 59 -25.92 -12.31 11.36
CA ALA A 59 -25.12 -13.31 12.04
C ALA A 59 -25.50 -13.40 13.54
N VAL A 60 -25.66 -12.27 14.21
CA VAL A 60 -26.12 -12.19 15.62
C VAL A 60 -27.52 -12.80 15.77
N ALA A 61 -28.46 -12.45 14.88
CA ALA A 61 -29.82 -12.98 14.93
C ALA A 61 -29.89 -14.51 14.73
N ARG A 62 -28.95 -15.08 13.98
CA ARG A 62 -28.84 -16.54 13.76
C ARG A 62 -27.99 -17.26 14.80
N GLY A 63 -27.38 -16.55 15.75
CA GLY A 63 -26.46 -17.13 16.73
C GLY A 63 -25.11 -17.55 16.15
N CYS A 64 -24.75 -17.07 14.96
CA CYS A 64 -23.54 -17.41 14.24
C CYS A 64 -22.40 -16.44 14.61
N PHE A 65 -21.66 -16.76 15.67
CA PHE A 65 -20.57 -15.91 16.15
C PHE A 65 -19.20 -16.48 15.78
N TYR A 66 -18.24 -15.60 15.47
CA TYR A 66 -16.84 -15.99 15.43
C TYR A 66 -16.40 -16.37 16.84
N SER A 67 -15.93 -17.61 17.01
CA SER A 67 -15.38 -18.10 18.27
C SER A 67 -13.88 -18.30 18.15
N PHE A 68 -13.14 -17.92 19.19
CA PHE A 68 -11.70 -18.19 19.25
C PHE A 68 -11.48 -19.67 19.61
N SER A 69 -10.86 -20.41 18.71
CA SER A 69 -10.55 -21.82 18.90
C SER A 69 -9.21 -21.96 19.63
N THR A 70 -9.20 -22.49 20.84
CA THR A 70 -7.97 -22.73 21.63
C THR A 70 -7.13 -23.87 21.09
N THR A 71 -7.70 -24.75 20.26
CA THR A 71 -6.98 -25.86 19.62
C THR A 71 -6.16 -25.40 18.43
N SER A 72 -6.68 -24.46 17.64
CA SER A 72 -6.03 -23.92 16.45
C SER A 72 -5.43 -22.52 16.68
N LEU A 73 -5.63 -21.94 17.88
CA LEU A 73 -5.24 -20.58 18.25
C LEU A 73 -5.67 -19.54 17.19
N SER A 74 -6.87 -19.72 16.66
CA SER A 74 -7.38 -18.94 15.53
C SER A 74 -8.88 -18.64 15.71
N TRP A 75 -9.32 -17.51 15.18
CA TRP A 75 -10.75 -17.21 15.05
C TRP A 75 -11.37 -18.12 13.99
N GLN A 76 -12.39 -18.88 14.38
CA GLN A 76 -13.10 -19.79 13.49
C GLN A 76 -14.57 -19.41 13.42
N TYR A 77 -15.10 -19.48 12.21
CA TYR A 77 -16.53 -19.32 11.97
C TYR A 77 -17.23 -20.67 12.16
N PRO A 78 -18.44 -20.74 12.73
CA PRO A 78 -19.14 -22.00 12.95
C PRO A 78 -19.34 -22.73 11.62
N PRO A 79 -19.02 -24.03 11.53
CA PRO A 79 -19.19 -24.82 10.30
C PRO A 79 -20.66 -25.19 10.02
N ASP A 80 -21.62 -24.67 10.79
CA ASP A 80 -23.04 -24.95 10.62
C ASP A 80 -23.53 -24.42 9.25
N PRO A 81 -24.16 -25.24 8.40
CA PRO A 81 -24.69 -24.80 7.11
C PRO A 81 -25.72 -23.65 7.20
N ALA A 82 -26.39 -23.45 8.34
CA ALA A 82 -27.25 -22.28 8.56
C ALA A 82 -26.47 -20.96 8.73
N CYS A 83 -25.20 -21.07 9.12
CA CYS A 83 -24.26 -19.97 9.26
C CYS A 83 -23.41 -19.76 8.02
N LEU A 84 -23.12 -20.82 7.24
CA LEU A 84 -22.32 -20.73 6.02
C LEU A 84 -23.01 -19.80 5.01
N PHE A 85 -22.37 -18.66 4.76
CA PHE A 85 -22.76 -17.72 3.72
C PHE A 85 -21.93 -18.04 2.47
N GLU A 86 -22.55 -18.70 1.49
CA GLU A 86 -21.98 -18.92 0.15
C GLU A 86 -21.87 -17.57 -0.56
N ASP A 87 -20.73 -16.91 -0.36
CA ASP A 87 -20.44 -15.64 -1.01
C ASP A 87 -19.27 -15.86 -1.96
N ASN A 88 -19.42 -15.43 -3.21
CA ASN A 88 -18.43 -15.57 -4.29
C ASN A 88 -17.16 -14.73 -4.03
N ILE A 89 -16.89 -14.37 -2.78
CA ILE A 89 -15.82 -13.51 -2.32
C ILE A 89 -14.46 -13.99 -2.82
N MET A 90 -14.17 -15.29 -2.74
CA MET A 90 -12.91 -15.85 -3.24
C MET A 90 -12.71 -15.58 -4.73
N ILE A 91 -13.75 -15.76 -5.53
CA ILE A 91 -13.72 -15.50 -6.98
C ILE A 91 -13.57 -14.00 -7.25
N ILE A 92 -14.29 -13.17 -6.50
CA ILE A 92 -14.22 -11.71 -6.60
C ILE A 92 -12.81 -11.23 -6.28
N VAL A 93 -12.24 -11.65 -5.14
CA VAL A 93 -10.86 -11.32 -4.71
C VAL A 93 -9.85 -11.73 -5.77
N LEU A 94 -9.93 -12.97 -6.28
CA LEU A 94 -9.01 -13.45 -7.31
C LEU A 94 -9.13 -12.62 -8.61
N THR A 95 -10.35 -12.32 -9.03
CA THR A 95 -10.60 -11.55 -10.26
C THR A 95 -10.13 -10.11 -10.12
N THR A 96 -10.40 -9.46 -8.98
CA THR A 96 -9.95 -8.08 -8.71
C THR A 96 -8.43 -8.01 -8.58
N PHE A 97 -7.80 -9.02 -7.97
CA PHE A 97 -6.35 -9.12 -7.89
C PHE A 97 -5.73 -9.20 -9.29
N VAL A 98 -6.15 -10.17 -10.11
CA VAL A 98 -5.63 -10.35 -11.47
C VAL A 98 -5.83 -9.07 -12.29
N GLY A 99 -7.01 -8.46 -12.22
CA GLY A 99 -7.29 -7.18 -12.90
C GLY A 99 -6.35 -6.06 -12.45
N THR A 100 -6.11 -5.93 -11.15
CA THR A 100 -5.23 -4.92 -10.57
C THR A 100 -3.77 -5.14 -10.98
N THR A 101 -3.28 -6.37 -10.92
CA THR A 101 -1.94 -6.73 -11.39
C THR A 101 -1.76 -6.42 -12.88
N CYS A 102 -2.76 -6.72 -13.71
CA CYS A 102 -2.73 -6.36 -15.14
C CYS A 102 -2.66 -4.85 -15.35
N LEU A 103 -3.46 -4.06 -14.62
CA LEU A 103 -3.42 -2.58 -14.70
C LEU A 103 -2.05 -2.03 -14.30
N ASN A 104 -1.46 -2.55 -13.21
CA ASN A 104 -0.12 -2.16 -12.76
C ASN A 104 0.95 -2.56 -13.79
N MET A 105 0.85 -3.73 -14.41
CA MET A 105 1.77 -4.19 -15.45
C MET A 105 1.69 -3.32 -16.72
N VAL A 106 0.49 -2.96 -17.18
CA VAL A 106 0.32 -2.06 -18.33
C VAL A 106 0.90 -0.68 -18.03
N THR A 107 0.63 -0.17 -16.82
CA THR A 107 1.17 1.09 -16.35
C THR A 107 2.71 1.05 -16.32
N PHE A 108 3.28 -0.06 -15.87
CA PHE A 108 4.72 -0.30 -15.85
C PHE A 108 5.33 -0.29 -17.25
N VAL A 109 4.77 -1.04 -18.21
CA VAL A 109 5.28 -1.10 -19.59
C VAL A 109 5.24 0.28 -20.25
N HIS A 110 4.16 1.04 -20.03
CA HIS A 110 4.05 2.40 -20.57
C HIS A 110 5.13 3.33 -19.98
N ILE A 111 5.37 3.25 -18.67
CA ILE A 111 6.44 4.01 -18.02
C ILE A 111 7.79 3.62 -18.61
N LEU A 112 8.12 2.32 -18.73
CA LEU A 112 9.39 1.89 -19.31
C LEU A 112 9.62 2.39 -20.74
N ASN A 113 8.57 2.29 -21.58
CA ASN A 113 8.63 2.78 -22.97
C ASN A 113 8.85 4.29 -23.01
N PHE A 114 8.15 5.04 -22.16
CA PHE A 114 8.32 6.49 -22.03
C PHE A 114 9.75 6.87 -21.61
N TYR A 115 10.35 6.12 -20.68
CA TYR A 115 11.72 6.34 -20.24
C TYR A 115 12.75 6.04 -21.33
N ARG A 116 12.56 4.96 -22.08
CA ARG A 116 13.48 4.55 -23.15
C ARG A 116 13.45 5.51 -24.34
N SER A 117 12.32 6.18 -24.56
CA SER A 117 12.12 7.10 -25.68
C SER A 117 12.59 8.54 -25.41
N MET A 118 13.01 8.87 -24.20
CA MET A 118 13.26 10.27 -23.81
C MET A 118 14.75 10.62 -23.87
N ASP A 119 15.09 11.69 -24.58
CA ASP A 119 16.44 12.24 -24.62
C ASP A 119 16.67 13.21 -23.43
N MET A 120 17.72 12.96 -22.65
CA MET A 120 17.85 13.45 -21.27
C MET A 120 18.62 14.78 -21.19
N HIS A 121 18.00 15.88 -21.65
CA HIS A 121 18.68 17.18 -21.70
C HIS A 121 18.24 18.22 -20.62
N ASP A 122 17.15 17.97 -19.87
CA ASP A 122 16.60 18.93 -18.89
C ASP A 122 16.56 18.42 -17.44
N ARG A 123 17.05 19.24 -16.49
CA ARG A 123 17.09 18.93 -15.04
C ARG A 123 15.70 18.90 -14.41
N THR A 124 14.73 19.66 -14.91
CA THR A 124 13.35 19.60 -14.37
C THR A 124 12.66 18.30 -14.76
N THR A 125 12.89 17.87 -16.00
CA THR A 125 12.48 16.58 -16.54
C THR A 125 13.13 15.43 -15.75
N GLN A 126 14.43 15.52 -15.44
CA GLN A 126 15.14 14.54 -14.61
C GLN A 126 14.55 14.37 -13.20
N LYS A 127 14.10 15.44 -12.54
CA LYS A 127 13.44 15.36 -11.22
C LYS A 127 12.07 14.68 -11.30
N ARG A 128 11.26 15.01 -12.33
CA ARG A 128 9.95 14.37 -12.55
C ARG A 128 10.10 12.88 -12.84
N ILE A 129 11.11 12.52 -13.62
CA ILE A 129 11.53 11.14 -13.88
C ILE A 129 11.85 10.44 -12.57
N ARG A 130 12.81 10.90 -11.78
CA ARG A 130 13.16 10.25 -10.49
C ARG A 130 11.94 10.04 -9.58
N LYS A 131 11.04 11.01 -9.51
CA LYS A 131 9.79 10.87 -8.76
C LYS A 131 8.88 9.77 -9.31
N ASN A 132 8.70 9.71 -10.62
CA ASN A 132 7.93 8.65 -11.27
C ASN A 132 8.57 7.27 -11.06
N ALA A 133 9.91 7.18 -11.05
CA ALA A 133 10.63 5.94 -10.75
C ALA A 133 10.44 5.48 -9.29
N MET A 134 10.47 6.42 -8.34
CA MET A 134 10.19 6.13 -6.93
C MET A 134 8.75 5.66 -6.73
N LEU A 135 7.77 6.36 -7.32
CA LEU A 135 6.36 5.95 -7.29
C LEU A 135 6.13 4.58 -7.92
N PHE A 136 6.93 4.23 -8.93
CA PHE A 136 6.93 2.90 -9.54
C PHE A 136 7.53 1.84 -8.60
N PHE A 137 8.70 2.10 -8.02
CA PHE A 137 9.31 1.15 -7.09
C PHE A 137 8.40 0.90 -5.87
N GLN A 138 7.71 1.94 -5.40
CA GLN A 138 6.65 1.82 -4.41
C GLN A 138 5.58 0.79 -4.85
N THR A 139 5.05 0.88 -6.08
CA THR A 139 4.04 -0.09 -6.56
C THR A 139 4.55 -1.52 -6.59
N VAL A 140 5.80 -1.74 -7.03
CA VAL A 140 6.36 -3.09 -7.11
C VAL A 140 6.48 -3.72 -5.74
N LEU A 141 6.92 -2.93 -4.75
CA LEU A 141 7.00 -3.40 -3.37
C LEU A 141 5.61 -3.74 -2.81
N GLN A 142 4.63 -2.85 -3.00
CA GLN A 142 3.26 -3.06 -2.53
C GLN A 142 2.62 -4.31 -3.19
N ASP A 143 2.74 -4.46 -4.50
CA ASP A 143 2.23 -5.63 -5.23
C ASP A 143 2.90 -6.93 -4.77
N SER A 144 4.20 -6.88 -4.43
CA SER A 144 4.93 -8.05 -3.93
C SER A 144 4.46 -8.48 -2.54
N LEU A 145 4.17 -7.53 -1.64
CA LEU A 145 3.64 -7.84 -0.30
C LEU A 145 2.29 -8.53 -0.40
N TYR A 146 1.47 -8.11 -1.35
CA TYR A 146 0.17 -8.71 -1.60
C TYR A 146 0.25 -10.16 -2.08
N ILE A 147 1.19 -10.47 -2.99
CA ILE A 147 1.45 -11.85 -3.42
C ILE A 147 1.92 -12.72 -2.25
N ILE A 148 2.75 -12.16 -1.37
CA ILE A 148 3.21 -12.84 -0.16
C ILE A 148 2.02 -13.14 0.76
N ASP A 149 1.12 -12.17 0.97
CA ASP A 149 -0.08 -12.32 1.80
C ASP A 149 -0.99 -13.47 1.31
N LEU A 150 -1.31 -13.48 0.02
CA LEU A 150 -2.11 -14.54 -0.58
C LEU A 150 -1.44 -15.91 -0.49
N SER A 151 -0.12 -15.96 -0.72
CA SER A 151 0.66 -17.19 -0.63
C SER A 151 0.66 -17.74 0.79
N PHE A 152 0.82 -16.87 1.80
CA PHE A 152 0.76 -17.25 3.20
C PHE A 152 -0.63 -17.72 3.60
N THR A 153 -1.67 -17.00 3.19
CA THR A 153 -3.06 -17.29 3.50
C THR A 153 -3.52 -18.63 2.91
N PHE A 154 -3.22 -18.92 1.64
CA PHE A 154 -3.80 -20.07 0.93
C PHE A 154 -2.88 -21.29 0.77
N LYS A 155 -1.56 -21.11 0.76
CA LYS A 155 -0.60 -22.21 0.52
C LYS A 155 0.27 -22.52 1.72
N LEU A 156 0.85 -21.49 2.33
CA LEU A 156 1.81 -21.71 3.42
C LEU A 156 1.10 -21.98 4.76
N SER A 157 -0.13 -21.48 4.98
CA SER A 157 -0.92 -21.83 6.16
C SER A 157 -1.16 -23.35 6.27
N ALA A 158 -1.24 -24.05 5.13
CA ALA A 158 -1.43 -25.49 5.06
C ALA A 158 -0.15 -26.33 5.24
N LEU A 159 1.04 -25.70 5.31
CA LEU A 159 2.32 -26.41 5.43
C LEU A 159 2.53 -27.12 6.77
N SER A 160 1.85 -26.65 7.82
CA SER A 160 1.97 -27.25 9.15
C SER A 160 0.64 -27.17 9.88
N SER A 161 0.21 -28.29 10.43
CA SER A 161 -0.97 -28.41 11.29
C SER A 161 -0.68 -27.98 12.73
N HIS A 162 0.53 -27.49 13.02
CA HIS A 162 0.88 -27.02 14.34
C HIS A 162 0.07 -25.76 14.68
N ARG A 163 -0.61 -25.76 15.84
CA ARG A 163 -1.49 -24.66 16.27
C ARG A 163 -0.84 -23.26 16.21
N MET A 164 0.44 -23.13 16.60
CA MET A 164 1.16 -21.85 16.49
C MET A 164 1.40 -21.41 15.04
N TRP A 165 1.58 -22.37 14.13
CA TRP A 165 1.77 -22.06 12.71
C TRP A 165 0.51 -21.44 12.12
N SER A 166 -0.67 -21.93 12.51
CA SER A 166 -1.95 -21.36 12.08
C SER A 166 -2.11 -19.89 12.51
N SER A 167 -1.73 -19.54 13.75
CA SER A 167 -1.80 -18.15 14.23
C SER A 167 -0.75 -17.25 13.58
N ILE A 168 0.47 -17.76 13.40
CA ILE A 168 1.57 -17.00 12.78
C ILE A 168 1.23 -16.70 11.32
N SER A 169 0.87 -17.73 10.55
CA SER A 169 0.57 -17.60 9.13
C SER A 169 -0.71 -16.82 8.85
N GLY A 170 -1.74 -16.98 9.68
CA GLY A 170 -3.04 -16.33 9.48
C GLY A 170 -3.15 -14.91 10.04
N THR A 171 -2.50 -14.61 11.16
CA THR A 171 -2.69 -13.33 11.87
C THR A 171 -1.42 -12.49 11.90
N LEU A 172 -0.30 -13.05 12.36
CA LEU A 172 0.93 -12.28 12.54
C LEU A 172 1.49 -11.78 11.21
N VAL A 173 1.55 -12.68 10.21
CA VAL A 173 2.03 -12.34 8.87
C VAL A 173 1.10 -11.31 8.22
N TRP A 174 -0.21 -11.52 8.29
CA TRP A 174 -1.21 -10.61 7.72
C TRP A 174 -1.06 -9.18 8.26
N GLU A 175 -1.04 -9.01 9.59
CA GLU A 175 -0.87 -7.70 10.23
C GLU A 175 0.49 -7.07 9.89
N SER A 176 1.55 -7.89 9.86
CA SER A 176 2.91 -7.43 9.53
C SER A 176 3.01 -6.91 8.10
N LEU A 177 2.37 -7.59 7.14
CA LEU A 177 2.34 -7.17 5.75
C LEU A 177 1.54 -5.87 5.58
N HIS A 178 0.44 -5.70 6.33
CA HIS A 178 -0.32 -4.46 6.29
C HIS A 178 0.44 -3.27 6.90
N MET A 179 1.18 -3.50 7.99
CA MET A 179 2.09 -2.51 8.55
C MET A 179 3.20 -2.12 7.56
N LEU A 180 3.79 -3.11 6.87
CA LEU A 180 4.83 -2.88 5.87
C LEU A 180 4.31 -2.09 4.65
N ASP A 181 3.09 -2.36 4.20
CA ASP A 181 2.45 -1.60 3.12
C ASP A 181 2.33 -0.11 3.49
N GLY A 182 1.81 0.19 4.68
CA GLY A 182 1.73 1.55 5.21
C GLY A 182 3.11 2.19 5.36
N PHE A 183 4.11 1.43 5.80
CA PHE A 183 5.50 1.90 5.92
C PHE A 183 6.11 2.26 4.56
N ILE A 184 5.93 1.42 3.54
CA ILE A 184 6.39 1.70 2.16
C ILE A 184 5.74 3.00 1.66
N MET A 185 4.45 3.21 1.91
CA MET A 185 3.80 4.47 1.53
C MET A 185 4.44 5.70 2.17
N LEU A 186 4.88 5.61 3.44
CA LEU A 186 5.54 6.70 4.14
C LEU A 186 6.94 6.98 3.60
N VAL A 187 7.75 5.94 3.38
CA VAL A 187 9.13 6.06 2.88
C VAL A 187 9.16 6.71 1.49
N PHE A 188 8.21 6.34 0.62
CA PHE A 188 8.14 6.85 -0.75
C PHE A 188 7.40 8.19 -0.88
N ASN A 189 6.93 8.77 0.23
CA ASN A 189 6.30 10.08 0.23
C ASN A 189 7.34 11.21 0.38
N ASP A 190 7.46 12.06 -0.64
CA ASP A 190 8.35 13.23 -0.68
C ASP A 190 8.22 14.16 0.54
N ARG A 191 7.06 14.17 1.22
CA ARG A 191 6.83 15.02 2.39
C ARG A 191 7.52 14.49 3.66
N PHE A 192 7.76 13.18 3.75
CA PHE A 192 8.37 12.52 4.91
C PHE A 192 9.85 12.20 4.71
N SER A 193 10.33 12.07 3.47
CA SER A 193 11.77 11.95 3.19
C SER A 193 12.56 13.17 3.69
N PHE A 194 11.93 14.35 3.74
CA PHE A 194 12.49 15.56 4.35
C PHE A 194 12.65 15.49 5.87
N ILE A 195 11.87 14.66 6.57
CA ILE A 195 11.96 14.52 8.03
C ILE A 195 13.17 13.63 8.38
N CYS A 196 13.35 12.48 7.71
CA CYS A 196 14.56 11.67 7.87
C CYS A 196 15.83 12.39 7.38
N ALA A 197 15.77 13.10 6.25
CA ALA A 197 16.92 13.89 5.79
C ALA A 197 17.29 15.04 6.74
N ARG A 198 16.34 15.49 7.58
CA ARG A 198 16.59 16.52 8.59
C ARG A 198 17.29 15.94 9.82
N GLU A 199 17.03 14.69 10.21
CA GLU A 199 17.79 14.01 11.26
C GLU A 199 19.27 13.85 10.90
N ASP A 200 19.57 13.43 9.67
CA ASP A 200 20.97 13.33 9.19
C ASP A 200 21.70 14.69 9.18
N SER A 201 20.97 15.79 8.91
CA SER A 201 21.55 17.14 8.89
C SER A 201 21.85 17.70 10.29
N VAL A 202 21.09 17.27 11.31
CA VAL A 202 21.31 17.70 12.70
C VAL A 202 22.52 16.99 13.30
N GLU A 203 22.72 15.71 12.97
CA GLU A 203 23.86 14.93 13.45
C GLU A 203 25.19 15.38 12.83
N SER A 204 25.19 15.79 11.55
CA SER A 204 26.41 16.32 10.89
C SER A 204 26.83 17.72 11.37
N THR A 205 25.91 18.49 12.00
CA THR A 205 26.23 19.84 12.50
C THR A 205 26.83 19.81 13.91
N ALA A 206 26.62 18.72 14.66
CA ALA A 206 27.13 18.56 16.02
C ALA A 206 28.62 18.16 16.08
N SER A 207 29.25 17.74 14.97
CA SER A 207 30.64 17.23 14.97
C SER A 207 31.71 18.21 14.46
N VAL A 208 31.37 19.45 14.12
CA VAL A 208 32.36 20.42 13.62
C VAL A 208 32.92 21.26 14.76
N ALA A 209 34.02 20.80 15.36
CA ALA A 209 34.82 21.59 16.30
C ALA A 209 35.36 22.87 15.61
N PRO A 210 35.40 24.03 16.28
CA PRO A 210 35.77 25.29 15.65
C PRO A 210 37.27 25.34 15.35
N ARG A 211 37.61 25.46 14.06
CA ARG A 211 38.99 25.66 13.57
C ARG A 211 39.42 27.11 13.90
N ARG A 212 40.46 27.27 14.73
CA ARG A 212 41.10 28.58 15.00
C ARG A 212 41.63 29.18 13.70
N VAL A 213 41.32 30.46 13.47
CA VAL A 213 41.83 31.27 12.36
C VAL A 213 43.23 31.80 12.71
N PRO A 214 44.23 31.76 11.81
CA PRO A 214 45.52 32.42 12.03
C PRO A 214 45.44 33.91 11.65
N ILE A 215 45.90 34.78 12.55
CA ILE A 215 46.11 36.21 12.30
C ILE A 215 47.43 36.36 11.52
N HIS A 216 47.36 36.88 10.29
CA HIS A 216 48.55 37.37 9.57
C HIS A 216 48.59 38.89 9.63
N HIS A 217 49.69 39.43 10.16
CA HIS A 217 50.01 40.85 10.19
C HIS A 217 50.23 41.40 8.77
N LEU A 218 49.55 42.51 8.46
CA LEU A 218 49.80 43.34 7.27
C LEU A 218 51.17 44.05 7.35
N GLY A 219 51.89 44.08 6.24
CA GLY A 219 53.10 44.89 6.06
C GLY A 219 53.19 45.54 4.68
N SER A 220 53.02 46.86 4.68
CA SER A 220 53.61 47.91 3.81
C SER A 220 53.23 48.04 2.32
N PHE A 221 52.75 49.24 1.98
CA PHE A 221 53.01 49.95 0.72
C PHE A 221 53.17 51.44 1.01
N GLY A 222 54.19 52.08 0.43
CA GLY A 222 54.30 53.53 0.26
C GLY A 222 55.24 54.23 1.24
#